data_AF-A0A923BGM5-F1
#
_entry.id   AF-A0A923BGM5-F1
#
_cell.length_a   1.000
_cell.length_b   1.000
_cell.length_c   1.000
_cell.angle_alpha   90.00
_cell.angle_beta   90.00
_cell.angle_gamma   90.00
#
_symmetry.space_group_name_H-M   'P 1'
#
loop_
_entity.id
_entity.type
_entity.pdbx_description
1 polymer ?
#
loop_
_entity_poly.entity_id
_entity_poly.type
_entity_poly.pdbx_seq_one_letter_code
_entity_poly.pdbx_strand_id
1 'polypeptide(L)'
;MPRPRFTLRVMLAVTAIAAVVAWQGGIVYQRRSALSRVRRSVANSVIGGNQVMDLEMRLNPIRKLMGDESIRLIIIRDDASGVEVESLKELFPEARVFADNRPEAKQWGRRPTPQNLKRSE
;
A
#
# COMPACT_ATOMS: atom_id res chain seq x y z
N MET A 1 20.91 34.08 37.11
CA MET A 1 20.61 32.64 36.86
C MET A 1 19.29 32.53 36.08
N PRO A 2 19.30 32.21 34.79
CA PRO A 2 18.07 32.02 34.03
C PRO A 2 17.35 30.75 34.50
N ARG A 3 16.13 30.90 35.04
CA ARG A 3 15.28 29.74 35.36
C ARG A 3 14.72 29.20 34.04
N PRO A 4 14.97 27.93 33.67
CA PRO A 4 14.44 27.38 32.44
C PRO A 4 12.92 27.35 32.51
N ARG A 5 12.27 28.30 31.83
CA ARG A 5 10.83 28.29 31.59
C ARG A 5 10.56 27.40 30.38
N PHE A 6 10.88 26.11 30.50
CA PHE A 6 10.23 25.13 29.64
C PHE A 6 8.77 25.11 30.06
N THR A 7 8.00 25.99 29.41
CA THR A 7 6.60 26.18 29.73
C THR A 7 5.88 24.86 29.45
N LEU A 8 4.99 24.47 30.36
CA LEU A 8 4.16 23.26 30.28
C LEU A 8 3.52 23.05 28.89
N ARG A 9 3.27 24.15 28.16
CA ARG A 9 2.82 24.17 26.76
C ARG A 9 3.77 23.46 25.79
N VAL A 10 5.08 23.65 25.95
CA VAL A 10 6.09 22.99 25.11
C VAL A 10 6.10 21.49 25.37
N MET A 11 6.03 21.07 26.63
CA MET A 11 5.92 19.64 26.95
C MET A 11 4.66 19.01 26.36
N LEU A 12 3.50 19.67 26.49
CA LEU A 12 2.26 19.16 25.89
C LEU A 12 2.35 19.05 24.36
N ALA A 13 2.95 20.05 23.70
CA ALA A 13 3.14 20.03 22.25
C ALA A 13 4.05 18.88 21.82
N VAL A 14 5.18 18.68 22.51
CA VAL A 14 6.12 17.59 22.21
C VAL A 14 5.46 16.23 22.41
N THR A 15 4.72 16.05 23.51
CA THR A 15 3.99 14.80 23.77
C THR A 15 2.95 14.51 22.70
N ALA A 16 2.20 15.54 22.25
CA ALA A 16 1.22 15.38 21.18
C ALA A 16 1.88 14.95 19.86
N ILE A 17 3.01 15.57 19.50
CA ILE A 17 3.76 15.19 18.29
C ILE A 17 4.27 13.75 18.40
N ALA A 18 4.86 13.38 19.54
CA ALA A 18 5.35 12.03 19.78
C ALA A 18 4.23 10.99 19.68
N ALA A 19 3.05 11.29 20.22
CA ALA A 19 1.88 10.42 20.11
C ALA A 19 1.43 10.21 18.66
N VAL A 20 1.41 11.27 17.83
CA VAL A 20 1.07 11.16 16.41
C VAL A 20 2.09 10.31 15.65
N VAL A 21 3.39 10.49 15.93
CA VAL A 21 4.46 9.69 15.31
C VAL A 21 4.35 8.22 15.71
N ALA A 22 4.13 7.94 17.01
CA ALA A 22 3.94 6.58 17.50
C ALA A 22 2.70 5.91 16.86
N TRP A 23 1.60 6.65 16.71
CA TRP A 23 0.39 6.17 16.04
C TRP A 23 0.64 5.83 14.57
N GLN A 24 1.29 6.73 13.81
CA GLN A 24 1.66 6.45 12.42
C GLN A 24 2.60 5.23 12.31
N GLY A 25 3.57 5.11 13.24
CA GLY A 25 4.45 3.96 13.30
C GLY A 25 3.70 2.64 13.53
N GLY A 26 2.68 2.66 14.39
CA GLY A 26 1.80 1.52 14.61
C GLY A 26 1.08 1.06 13.34
N ILE A 27 0.56 2.00 12.53
CA ILE A 27 -0.09 1.69 11.25
C ILE A 27 0.92 1.04 10.28
N VAL A 28 2.11 1.63 10.12
CA VAL A 28 3.15 1.08 9.21
C VAL A 28 3.57 -0.33 9.66
N TYR A 29 3.73 -0.53 10.96
CA TYR A 29 4.05 -1.85 11.51
C TYR A 29 2.95 -2.87 11.24
N GLN A 30 1.69 -2.52 11.46
CA GLN A 30 0.54 -3.39 11.17
C GLN A 30 0.49 -3.77 9.69
N ARG A 31 0.64 -2.81 8.77
CA ARG A 31 0.66 -3.04 7.32
C ARG A 31 1.79 -3.98 6.90
N ARG A 32 3.01 -3.74 7.38
CA ARG A 32 4.15 -4.64 7.12
C ARG A 32 3.90 -6.05 7.66
N SER A 33 3.34 -6.15 8.87
CA SER A 33 3.02 -7.44 9.46
C SER A 33 1.94 -8.18 8.67
N ALA A 34 0.92 -7.48 8.17
CA ALA A 34 -0.14 -8.05 7.34
C ALA A 34 0.42 -8.57 6.01
N LEU A 35 1.28 -7.79 5.34
CA LEU A 35 1.94 -8.22 4.11
C LEU A 35 2.84 -9.43 4.31
N SER A 36 3.57 -9.49 5.43
CA SER A 36 4.40 -10.66 5.75
C SER A 36 3.58 -11.94 6.00
N ARG A 37 2.30 -11.80 6.41
CA ARG A 37 1.36 -12.92 6.63
C ARG A 37 0.67 -13.37 5.36
N VAL A 38 0.45 -12.48 4.39
CA VAL A 38 -0.06 -12.81 3.05
C VAL A 38 1.02 -13.58 2.28
N ARG A 39 1.09 -14.90 2.52
CA ARG A 39 2.18 -15.77 2.06
C ARG A 39 2.20 -16.06 0.55
N ARG A 40 1.62 -15.22 -0.33
CA ARG A 40 1.64 -15.42 -1.79
C ARG A 40 1.54 -14.09 -2.55
N SER A 41 2.49 -13.91 -3.46
CA SER A 41 2.50 -13.01 -4.62
C SER A 41 1.86 -11.63 -4.43
N VAL A 42 2.45 -10.80 -3.56
CA VAL A 42 2.32 -9.34 -3.70
C VAL A 42 3.06 -8.98 -4.99
N ALA A 43 2.32 -8.86 -6.08
CA ALA A 43 2.86 -8.32 -7.30
C ALA A 43 3.08 -6.82 -7.12
N ASN A 44 4.26 -6.45 -6.61
CA ASN A 44 4.85 -5.12 -6.80
C ASN A 44 5.21 -4.88 -8.28
N SER A 45 4.57 -5.58 -9.23
CA SER A 45 4.74 -5.32 -10.64
C SER A 45 4.12 -3.96 -10.91
N VAL A 46 4.98 -2.93 -10.87
CA VAL A 46 5.09 -2.00 -11.98
C VAL A 46 5.19 -2.86 -13.23
N ILE A 47 4.05 -3.33 -13.75
CA ILE A 47 4.00 -4.07 -15.02
C ILE A 47 4.53 -3.07 -16.03
N GLY A 48 5.78 -3.27 -16.44
CA GLY A 48 6.49 -2.42 -17.36
C GLY A 48 5.61 -2.12 -18.57
N GLY A 49 5.48 -0.83 -18.86
CA GLY A 49 4.75 -0.36 -20.02
C GLY A 49 4.03 0.96 -19.77
N ASN A 50 4.82 2.03 -19.59
CA ASN A 50 4.64 3.41 -20.07
C ASN A 50 3.28 4.14 -20.12
N GLN A 51 2.12 3.60 -19.71
CA GLN A 51 0.84 4.27 -20.07
C GLN A 51 -0.34 4.16 -19.09
N VAL A 52 -0.16 3.87 -17.80
CA VAL A 52 -1.30 4.01 -16.85
C VAL A 52 -0.98 5.04 -15.79
N MET A 53 -1.12 6.28 -16.25
CA MET A 53 -1.34 7.54 -15.54
C MET A 53 -0.64 7.71 -14.19
N ASP A 54 0.17 8.77 -14.15
CA ASP A 54 0.49 9.60 -13.00
C ASP A 54 -0.78 10.11 -12.27
N LEU A 55 -1.67 9.22 -11.82
CA LEU A 55 -2.25 9.47 -10.51
C LEU A 55 -1.08 9.29 -9.56
N GLU A 56 -0.41 10.40 -9.28
CA GLU A 56 0.42 10.56 -8.09
C GLU A 56 -0.43 10.05 -6.92
N MET A 57 -0.29 8.77 -6.58
CA MET A 57 -0.73 8.27 -5.30
C MET A 57 0.10 9.06 -4.31
N ARG A 58 -0.51 10.12 -3.78
CA ARG A 58 0.04 10.94 -2.72
C ARG A 58 0.05 10.09 -1.47
N LEU A 59 0.98 9.14 -1.43
CA LEU A 59 1.42 8.52 -0.19
C LEU A 59 1.73 9.65 0.77
N ASN A 60 1.18 9.55 1.97
CA ASN A 60 1.53 10.49 3.01
C ASN A 60 3.07 10.48 3.16
N PRO A 61 3.76 11.63 2.99
CA PRO A 61 5.22 11.67 2.98
C PRO A 61 5.83 11.13 4.28
N ILE A 62 5.10 11.22 5.39
CA ILE A 62 5.50 10.65 6.68
C ILE A 62 5.57 9.12 6.59
N ARG A 63 4.58 8.47 5.97
CA ARG A 63 4.58 7.01 5.81
C ARG A 63 5.71 6.54 4.90
N LYS A 64 5.98 7.29 3.82
CA LYS A 64 7.12 7.04 2.94
C LYS A 64 8.46 7.14 3.70
N LEU A 65 8.60 8.14 4.58
CA LEU A 65 9.78 8.28 5.44
C LEU A 65 9.97 7.09 6.39
N MET A 66 8.87 6.49 6.86
CA MET A 66 8.88 5.29 7.72
C MET A 66 9.08 3.98 6.94
N GLY A 67 9.31 4.05 5.62
CA GLY A 67 9.56 2.89 4.77
C GLY A 67 8.31 2.10 4.40
N ASP A 68 7.14 2.76 4.40
CA ASP A 68 5.91 2.19 3.85
C ASP A 68 5.93 2.26 2.32
N GLU A 69 5.33 1.26 1.66
CA GLU A 69 5.29 1.16 0.20
C GLU A 69 3.85 1.34 -0.31
N SER A 70 3.67 2.00 -1.47
CA SER A 70 2.35 2.03 -2.13
C SER A 70 2.07 0.68 -2.77
N ILE A 71 1.03 0.02 -2.30
CA ILE A 71 0.57 -1.23 -2.87
C ILE A 71 -0.70 -0.95 -3.65
N ARG A 72 -0.69 -1.22 -4.96
CA ARG A 72 -1.86 -1.02 -5.83
C ARG A 72 -2.74 -2.25 -5.91
N LEU A 73 -2.13 -3.43 -5.77
CA LEU A 73 -2.76 -4.70 -6.03
C LEU A 73 -2.32 -5.71 -5.00
N ILE A 74 -3.28 -6.29 -4.30
CA ILE A 74 -3.05 -7.43 -3.40
C ILE A 74 -3.85 -8.59 -3.96
N ILE A 75 -3.14 -9.62 -4.42
CA ILE A 75 -3.75 -10.87 -4.89
C ILE A 75 -3.66 -11.85 -3.73
N ILE A 76 -4.81 -12.18 -3.17
CA ILE A 76 -4.92 -13.13 -2.07
C ILE A 76 -5.24 -14.50 -2.65
N ARG A 77 -4.71 -15.53 -2.00
CA ARG A 77 -5.07 -16.92 -2.28
C ARG A 77 -6.57 -17.12 -2.23
N ASP A 78 -7.00 -18.08 -3.03
CA ASP A 78 -8.39 -18.47 -3.10
C ASP A 78 -8.96 -19.09 -1.81
N ASP A 79 -8.10 -19.62 -0.94
CA ASP A 79 -8.47 -20.20 0.34
C ASP A 79 -8.62 -19.18 1.48
N ALA A 80 -8.45 -17.87 1.19
CA ALA A 80 -8.55 -16.84 2.21
C ALA A 80 -9.98 -16.60 2.67
N SER A 81 -10.16 -16.42 3.98
CA SER A 81 -11.47 -16.14 4.55
C SER A 81 -11.95 -14.74 4.14
N GLY A 82 -13.27 -14.54 4.02
CA GLY A 82 -13.83 -13.21 3.71
C GLY A 82 -13.39 -12.13 4.72
N VAL A 83 -13.17 -12.52 5.97
CA VAL A 83 -12.68 -11.67 7.06
C VAL A 83 -11.25 -11.17 6.78
N GLU A 84 -10.38 -12.00 6.22
CA GLU A 84 -9.01 -11.60 5.85
C GLU A 84 -9.02 -10.60 4.69
N VAL A 85 -9.90 -10.81 3.71
CA VAL A 85 -10.07 -9.89 2.58
C VAL A 85 -10.55 -8.52 3.06
N GLU A 86 -11.49 -8.49 3.97
CA GLU A 86 -12.04 -7.24 4.54
C GLU A 86 -10.99 -6.51 5.39
N SER A 87 -10.27 -7.25 6.26
CA SER A 87 -9.16 -6.70 7.04
C SER A 87 -8.07 -6.09 6.15
N LEU A 88 -7.77 -6.70 5.01
CA LEU A 88 -6.78 -6.18 4.07
C LEU A 88 -7.30 -4.94 3.31
N LYS A 89 -8.60 -4.85 3.03
CA LYS A 89 -9.19 -3.63 2.45
C LYS A 89 -9.15 -2.46 3.44
N GLU A 90 -9.37 -2.72 4.73
CA GLU A 90 -9.26 -1.69 5.77
C GLU A 90 -7.80 -1.21 5.95
N LEU A 91 -6.84 -2.12 5.91
CA LEU A 91 -5.41 -1.81 6.04
C LEU A 91 -4.79 -1.18 4.79
N PHE A 92 -5.36 -1.45 3.62
CA PHE A 92 -4.90 -0.97 2.32
C PHE A 92 -6.05 -0.38 1.50
N PRO A 93 -6.66 0.74 1.95
CA PRO A 93 -7.78 1.37 1.24
C PRO A 93 -7.42 1.85 -0.17
N GLU A 94 -6.13 2.07 -0.45
CA GLU A 94 -5.62 2.43 -1.78
C GLU A 94 -5.40 1.22 -2.70
N ALA A 95 -5.34 0.01 -2.15
CA ALA A 95 -5.06 -1.21 -2.90
C ALA A 95 -6.36 -1.87 -3.38
N ARG A 96 -6.36 -2.38 -4.61
CA ARG A 96 -7.39 -3.30 -5.06
C ARG A 96 -7.06 -4.70 -4.57
N VAL A 97 -7.97 -5.28 -3.80
CA VAL A 97 -7.82 -6.62 -3.22
C VAL A 97 -8.65 -7.61 -4.03
N PHE A 98 -7.99 -8.59 -4.65
CA PHE A 98 -8.64 -9.66 -5.42
C PHE A 98 -8.34 -11.02 -4.78
N ALA A 99 -9.37 -11.85 -4.64
CA ALA A 99 -9.19 -13.28 -4.42
C ALA A 99 -8.93 -13.95 -5.78
N ASP A 100 -7.97 -14.87 -5.82
CA ASP A 100 -7.49 -15.57 -7.03
C ASP A 100 -8.60 -16.29 -7.83
N ASN A 101 -9.80 -16.49 -7.26
CA ASN A 101 -10.95 -17.04 -7.97
C ASN A 101 -11.72 -16.09 -8.89
N ARG A 102 -11.38 -14.80 -8.97
CA ARG A 102 -12.05 -13.92 -9.94
C ARG A 102 -11.43 -14.06 -11.33
N PRO A 103 -12.22 -14.39 -12.38
CA PRO A 103 -11.73 -14.45 -13.76
C PRO A 103 -11.16 -13.10 -14.26
N GLU A 104 -11.47 -12.00 -13.58
CA GLU A 104 -10.94 -10.66 -13.83
C GLU A 104 -9.42 -10.55 -13.60
N ALA A 105 -8.85 -11.32 -12.65
CA ALA A 105 -7.40 -11.34 -12.42
C ALA A 105 -6.65 -11.96 -13.62
N LYS A 106 -7.26 -12.94 -14.30
CA LYS A 106 -6.73 -13.51 -15.55
C LYS A 106 -6.80 -12.55 -16.73
N GLN A 107 -7.76 -11.63 -16.77
CA GLN A 107 -7.87 -10.64 -17.85
C GLN A 107 -6.78 -9.55 -17.74
N TRP A 108 -6.44 -9.11 -16.53
CA TRP A 108 -5.34 -8.15 -16.33
C TRP A 108 -3.95 -8.71 -16.67
N GLY A 109 -3.74 -10.02 -16.50
CA GLY A 109 -2.49 -10.70 -16.88
C GLY A 109 -2.35 -11.01 -18.37
N ARG A 110 -3.42 -10.90 -19.16
CA ARG A 110 -3.40 -11.13 -20.61
C ARG A 110 -3.55 -9.81 -21.35
N ARG A 111 -2.47 -9.01 -21.40
CA ARG A 111 -2.37 -8.06 -22.52
C ARG A 111 -2.38 -8.89 -23.81
N PRO A 112 -3.24 -8.57 -24.80
CA PRO A 112 -3.10 -9.17 -26.11
C PRO A 112 -1.71 -8.78 -26.62
N THR A 113 -0.86 -9.77 -26.83
CA THR A 113 0.37 -9.58 -27.61
C THR A 113 -0.07 -8.94 -28.92
N PRO A 114 0.47 -7.78 -29.33
CA PRO A 114 0.12 -7.19 -30.62
C PRO A 114 0.48 -8.22 -31.68
N GLN A 115 -0.55 -8.91 -32.20
CA GLN A 115 -0.41 -9.82 -33.32
C GLN A 115 0.05 -8.96 -34.49
N ASN A 116 1.32 -9.15 -34.83
CA ASN A 116 1.94 -8.90 -36.12
C ASN A 116 1.02 -8.15 -37.10
N LEU A 117 1.30 -6.86 -37.30
CA LEU A 117 1.11 -6.21 -38.58
C LEU A 117 1.79 -7.11 -39.64
N LYS A 118 1.04 -8.01 -40.25
CA LYS A 118 1.44 -8.61 -41.51
C LYS A 118 1.45 -7.48 -42.53
N ARG A 119 2.65 -7.19 -43.02
CA ARG A 119 2.92 -6.42 -44.23
C ARG A 119 1.91 -6.83 -45.30
N SER A 120 1.13 -5.84 -45.74
CA SER A 120 0.54 -5.81 -47.06
C SER A 120 1.68 -5.72 -48.07
N GLU A 121 1.90 -6.80 -48.82
CA GLU A 121 2.49 -6.77 -50.16
C GLU A 121 1.35 -6.88 -51.18
#